data_AF-A0A1G3QJZ2-F1
#
_entry.id   AF-A0A1G3QJZ2-F1
#
_cell.length_a   1.000
_cell.length_b   1.000
_cell.length_c   1.000
_cell.angle_alpha   90.00
_cell.angle_beta   90.00
_cell.angle_gamma   90.00
#
_symmetry.space_group_name_H-M   'P 1'
#
loop_
_entity.id
_entity.type
_entity.pdbx_description
1 polymer ?
#
loop_
_entity_poly.entity_id
_entity_poly.type
_entity_poly.pdbx_seq_one_letter_code
_entity_poly.pdbx_strand_id
1 'polypeptide(L)'
;MPSKSKSAAQPKKASPVKGEPRRSDSKITRIKTKKINLLKLYSEMNKLTNDAVDKEVIKRFKIIIDTIEEDITKKSLLQILREPKSVTVSDFSDTLQPYIKHYLFLIKRNKRNK
;
A
#
# COMPACT_ATOMS: atom_id res chain seq x y z
N MET A 1 -6.24 34.91 -61.48
CA MET A 1 -7.53 34.36 -60.97
C MET A 1 -7.83 33.10 -61.77
N PRO A 2 -8.29 31.95 -61.22
CA PRO A 2 -8.92 31.67 -59.91
C PRO A 2 -8.09 30.70 -59.02
N SER A 3 -8.02 30.90 -57.70
CA SER A 3 -8.92 30.38 -56.65
C SER A 3 -8.88 28.85 -56.47
N LYS A 4 -8.01 28.36 -55.57
CA LYS A 4 -8.06 26.99 -55.05
C LYS A 4 -8.55 26.99 -53.59
N SER A 5 -9.47 26.07 -53.35
CA SER A 5 -10.49 26.09 -52.32
C SER A 5 -10.01 25.73 -50.91
N LYS A 6 -10.68 26.34 -49.93
CA LYS A 6 -10.84 25.97 -48.53
C LYS A 6 -11.18 24.48 -48.35
N SER A 7 -10.54 23.84 -47.37
CA SER A 7 -11.07 22.68 -46.63
C SER A 7 -10.56 22.84 -45.19
N ALA A 8 -11.32 23.49 -44.29
CA ALA A 8 -12.47 22.99 -43.54
C ALA A 8 -12.10 21.87 -42.54
N ALA A 9 -12.41 22.17 -41.27
CA ALA A 9 -11.96 21.51 -40.06
C ALA A 9 -12.51 20.08 -39.87
N GLN A 10 -11.76 19.27 -39.12
CA GLN A 10 -12.26 18.05 -38.50
C GLN A 10 -12.20 18.13 -36.96
N PRO A 11 -13.09 17.39 -36.26
CA PRO A 11 -13.63 17.77 -34.96
C PRO A 11 -12.91 17.16 -33.75
N LYS A 12 -13.33 17.68 -32.59
CA LYS A 12 -12.85 17.39 -31.23
C LYS A 12 -13.26 15.99 -30.73
N LYS A 13 -12.44 15.49 -29.80
CA LYS A 13 -12.73 14.64 -28.60
C LYS A 13 -12.05 13.27 -28.60
N ALA A 14 -10.97 13.17 -27.82
CA ALA A 14 -10.50 11.92 -27.22
C ALA A 14 -10.30 12.14 -25.71
N SER A 15 -11.22 11.55 -24.94
CA SER A 15 -11.15 10.94 -23.60
C SER A 15 -10.40 11.60 -22.42
N PRO A 16 -11.01 11.65 -21.21
CA PRO A 16 -10.32 11.93 -19.96
C PRO A 16 -9.70 10.63 -19.42
N VAL A 17 -8.37 10.50 -19.43
CA VAL A 17 -7.70 9.37 -18.76
C VAL A 17 -7.44 9.75 -17.30
N LYS A 18 -8.38 9.30 -16.47
CA LYS A 18 -8.21 9.02 -15.04
C LYS A 18 -7.12 7.96 -14.88
N GLY A 19 -6.12 8.21 -14.05
CA GLY A 19 -5.19 7.18 -13.58
C GLY A 19 -3.80 7.70 -13.27
N GLU A 20 -3.55 8.01 -12.01
CA GLU A 20 -2.22 7.81 -11.43
C GLU A 20 -1.76 6.38 -11.74
N PRO A 21 -0.51 6.23 -12.20
CA PRO A 21 0.42 5.48 -11.36
C PRO A 21 1.81 6.10 -11.46
N ARG A 22 2.22 6.88 -10.45
CA ARG A 22 3.65 7.18 -10.28
C ARG A 22 4.36 5.92 -9.78
N ARG A 23 4.92 5.19 -10.74
CA ARG A 23 5.94 4.15 -10.60
C ARG A 23 7.08 4.63 -9.70
N SER A 24 7.56 3.75 -8.83
CA SER A 24 8.93 3.78 -8.28
C SER A 24 9.28 2.38 -7.74
N ASP A 25 9.45 1.44 -8.67
CA ASP A 25 10.12 0.16 -8.45
C ASP A 25 11.46 0.22 -9.19
N SER A 26 12.60 -0.11 -8.55
CA SER A 26 13.80 -0.70 -9.21
C SER A 26 15.11 -0.74 -8.39
N LYS A 27 15.23 -0.25 -7.13
CA LYS A 27 16.55 -0.27 -6.43
C LYS A 27 16.64 -0.94 -5.05
N ILE A 28 15.56 -1.48 -4.49
CA ILE A 28 15.58 -2.05 -3.12
C ILE A 28 15.41 -3.58 -3.22
N THR A 29 16.28 -4.31 -3.89
CA THR A 29 16.05 -5.76 -4.11
C THR A 29 17.03 -6.66 -3.37
N ARG A 30 18.15 -6.13 -2.83
CA ARG A 30 19.19 -6.97 -2.21
C ARG A 30 19.23 -7.00 -0.67
N ILE A 31 18.62 -6.05 0.02
CA ILE A 31 18.56 -6.02 1.51
C ILE A 31 17.28 -6.73 2.03
N LYS A 32 16.33 -7.04 1.15
CA LYS A 32 14.96 -7.49 1.49
C LYS A 32 14.83 -8.94 1.95
N THR A 33 15.85 -9.79 1.82
CA THR A 33 15.70 -11.24 2.02
C THR A 33 15.44 -11.64 3.48
N LYS A 34 15.79 -10.80 4.46
CA LYS A 34 15.54 -11.08 5.89
C LYS A 34 14.18 -10.58 6.40
N LYS A 35 13.54 -9.62 5.73
CA LYS A 35 12.33 -8.92 6.22
C LYS A 35 11.07 -9.28 5.44
N ILE A 36 10.92 -10.56 5.10
CA ILE A 36 9.85 -11.04 4.22
C ILE A 36 8.49 -10.96 4.95
N ASN A 37 8.46 -11.18 6.27
CA ASN A 37 7.20 -11.22 7.01
C ASN A 37 6.56 -9.83 7.09
N LEU A 38 7.34 -8.82 7.46
CA LEU A 38 6.87 -7.44 7.51
C LEU A 38 6.48 -6.89 6.14
N LEU A 39 7.23 -7.21 5.09
CA LEU A 39 6.87 -6.82 3.72
C LEU A 39 5.56 -7.46 3.27
N LYS A 40 5.28 -8.70 3.70
CA LYS A 40 4.01 -9.37 3.44
C LYS A 40 2.86 -8.67 4.16
N LEU A 41 3.05 -8.30 5.43
CA LEU A 41 2.06 -7.53 6.19
C LEU A 41 1.79 -6.16 5.56
N TYR A 42 2.85 -5.45 5.16
CA TYR A 42 2.77 -4.19 4.43
C TYR A 42 1.92 -4.33 3.16
N SER A 43 2.14 -5.40 2.38
CA SER A 43 1.43 -5.63 1.13
C SER A 43 -0.06 -5.88 1.37
N GLU A 44 -0.41 -6.60 2.43
CA GLU A 44 -1.81 -6.82 2.83
C GLU A 44 -2.46 -5.53 3.36
N MET A 45 -1.77 -4.78 4.22
CA MET A 45 -2.24 -3.46 4.65
C MET A 45 -2.53 -2.55 3.45
N ASN A 46 -1.62 -2.51 2.46
CA ASN A 46 -1.72 -1.64 1.28
C ASN A 46 -2.90 -2.00 0.35
N LYS A 47 -3.40 -3.24 0.41
CA LYS A 47 -4.63 -3.61 -0.31
C LYS A 47 -5.89 -3.14 0.40
N LEU A 48 -5.83 -2.97 1.73
CA LEU A 48 -6.96 -2.57 2.56
C LEU A 48 -7.08 -1.05 2.73
N THR A 49 -6.00 -0.31 2.45
CA THR A 49 -5.95 1.14 2.52
C THR A 49 -6.82 1.79 1.44
N ASN A 50 -7.76 2.64 1.85
CA ASN A 50 -8.57 3.45 0.94
C ASN A 50 -8.41 4.95 1.20
N ASP A 51 -8.10 5.35 2.44
CA ASP A 51 -8.01 6.76 2.82
C ASP A 51 -6.60 7.33 2.64
N ALA A 52 -6.54 8.66 2.52
CA ALA A 52 -5.27 9.39 2.51
C ALA A 52 -4.44 9.12 3.77
N VAL A 53 -5.11 9.04 4.93
CA VAL A 53 -4.48 8.70 6.22
C VAL A 53 -3.88 7.29 6.16
N ASP A 54 -4.61 6.31 5.66
CA ASP A 54 -4.13 4.93 5.56
C ASP A 54 -2.85 4.88 4.70
N LYS A 55 -2.82 5.63 3.58
CA LYS A 55 -1.64 5.73 2.70
C LYS A 55 -0.43 6.34 3.40
N GLU A 56 -0.63 7.30 4.30
CA GLU A 56 0.46 7.84 5.13
C GLU A 56 0.98 6.82 6.13
N VAL A 57 0.07 6.07 6.77
CA VAL A 57 0.45 4.99 7.70
C VAL A 57 1.26 3.92 6.98
N ILE A 58 0.88 3.53 5.76
CA ILE A 58 1.63 2.60 4.91
C ILE A 58 3.03 3.12 4.61
N LYS A 59 3.17 4.40 4.22
CA LYS A 59 4.47 5.01 3.94
C LYS A 59 5.36 5.00 5.18
N ARG A 60 4.83 5.38 6.34
CA ARG A 60 5.57 5.36 7.61
C ARG A 60 5.94 3.92 8.01
N PHE A 61 5.03 2.96 7.80
CA PHE A 61 5.29 1.55 8.08
C PHE A 61 6.46 1.02 7.24
N LYS A 62 6.52 1.38 5.96
CA LYS A 62 7.66 1.02 5.09
C LYS A 62 8.98 1.56 5.61
N ILE A 63 9.01 2.80 6.10
CA ILE A 63 10.21 3.39 6.72
C ILE A 63 10.58 2.60 7.96
N ILE A 64 9.62 2.28 8.83
CA ILE A 64 9.87 1.46 10.02
C ILE A 64 10.51 0.12 9.64
N ILE A 65 9.95 -0.59 8.66
CA ILE A 65 10.50 -1.87 8.15
C ILE A 65 11.95 -1.70 7.68
N ASP A 66 12.26 -0.57 7.03
CA ASP A 66 13.63 -0.30 6.58
C ASP A 66 14.57 -0.04 7.77
N THR A 67 14.10 0.71 8.77
CA THR A 67 14.88 1.12 9.96
C THR A 67 15.09 0.02 11.00
N ILE A 68 14.14 -0.90 11.18
CA ILE A 68 14.29 -1.97 12.18
C ILE A 68 15.18 -3.07 11.63
N GLU A 69 16.16 -3.58 12.36
CA GLU A 69 17.02 -4.66 11.85
C GLU A 69 16.36 -6.04 11.93
N GLU A 70 15.46 -6.22 12.89
CA GLU A 70 14.78 -7.49 13.16
C GLU A 70 13.41 -7.58 12.48
N ASP A 71 13.16 -8.73 11.83
CA ASP A 71 11.85 -9.05 11.24
C ASP A 71 10.93 -9.65 12.31
N ILE A 72 9.61 -9.50 12.13
CA ILE A 72 8.66 -10.15 13.03
C ILE A 72 8.71 -11.67 12.83
N THR A 73 8.51 -12.42 13.91
CA THR A 73 8.47 -13.87 13.84
C THR A 73 7.34 -14.33 12.92
N LYS A 74 7.58 -15.40 12.17
CA LYS A 74 6.56 -16.03 11.30
C LYS A 74 5.27 -16.36 12.06
N LYS A 75 5.38 -16.74 13.34
CA LYS A 75 4.24 -16.95 14.24
C LYS A 75 3.39 -15.69 14.38
N SER A 76 4.01 -14.55 14.71
CA SER A 76 3.34 -13.27 14.91
C SER A 76 2.70 -12.77 13.61
N LEU A 77 3.36 -12.92 12.46
CA LEU A 77 2.74 -12.64 11.16
C LEU A 77 1.49 -13.50 10.92
N LEU A 78 1.59 -14.80 11.17
CA LEU A 78 0.51 -15.73 10.89
C LEU A 78 -0.68 -15.49 11.82
N GLN A 79 -0.42 -15.10 13.08
CA GLN A 79 -1.43 -14.65 14.03
C GLN A 79 -2.11 -13.38 13.53
N ILE A 80 -1.36 -12.40 13.03
CA ILE A 80 -1.92 -11.18 12.43
C ILE A 80 -2.79 -11.46 11.21
N LEU A 81 -2.37 -12.36 10.32
CA LEU A 81 -3.09 -12.67 9.09
C LEU A 81 -4.31 -13.57 9.31
N ARG A 82 -4.22 -14.59 10.17
CA ARG A 82 -5.31 -15.56 10.42
C ARG A 82 -6.27 -15.09 11.50
N GLU A 83 -5.74 -14.59 12.61
CA GLU A 83 -6.50 -14.25 13.80
C GLU A 83 -6.16 -12.84 14.30
N PRO A 84 -6.46 -11.80 13.52
CA PRO A 84 -6.21 -10.42 13.90
C PRO A 84 -6.84 -10.06 15.26
N LYS A 85 -7.93 -10.72 15.66
CA LYS A 85 -8.57 -10.53 16.97
C LYS A 85 -7.77 -11.08 18.15
N SER A 86 -6.95 -12.10 17.91
CA SER A 86 -6.12 -12.77 18.93
C SER A 86 -4.69 -12.21 18.95
N VAL A 87 -4.40 -11.17 18.17
CA VAL A 87 -3.10 -10.51 18.16
C VAL A 87 -2.93 -9.65 19.41
N THR A 88 -1.94 -10.00 20.23
CA THR A 88 -1.50 -9.16 21.34
C THR A 88 -0.51 -8.14 20.80
N VAL A 89 -0.95 -6.88 20.66
CA VAL A 89 -0.10 -5.80 20.13
C VAL A 89 1.13 -5.55 21.01
N SER A 90 1.04 -5.82 22.31
CA SER A 90 2.15 -5.70 23.27
C SER A 90 3.30 -6.69 23.02
N ASP A 91 3.07 -7.75 22.24
CA ASP A 91 4.12 -8.72 21.84
C ASP A 91 5.09 -8.13 20.80
N PHE A 92 4.71 -7.00 20.19
CA PHE A 92 5.50 -6.33 19.17
C PHE A 92 6.22 -5.12 19.73
N SER A 93 7.34 -4.77 19.10
CA SER A 93 8.10 -3.55 19.38
C SER A 93 7.17 -2.33 19.40
N ASP A 94 7.36 -1.42 20.34
CA ASP A 94 6.55 -0.20 20.49
C ASP A 94 6.40 0.59 19.20
N THR A 95 7.42 0.58 18.34
CA THR A 95 7.37 1.20 17.02
C THR A 95 6.39 0.54 16.07
N LEU A 96 6.19 -0.78 16.14
CA LEU A 96 5.29 -1.56 15.28
C LEU A 96 3.84 -1.56 15.78
N GLN A 97 3.63 -1.41 17.09
CA GLN A 97 2.31 -1.41 17.71
C GLN A 97 1.25 -0.52 17.03
N PRO A 98 1.51 0.77 16.72
CA PRO A 98 0.50 1.62 16.08
C PRO A 98 0.12 1.11 14.68
N TYR A 99 1.07 0.55 13.93
CA TYR A 99 0.82 0.00 12.59
C TYR A 99 0.01 -1.28 12.64
N ILE A 100 0.28 -2.14 13.63
CA ILE A 100 -0.48 -3.36 13.83
C ILE A 100 -1.91 -3.02 14.25
N LYS A 101 -2.11 -2.10 15.20
CA LYS A 101 -3.47 -1.58 15.55
C LYS A 101 -4.20 -1.06 14.33
N HIS A 102 -3.50 -0.30 13.47
CA HIS A 102 -4.08 0.22 12.24
C HIS A 102 -4.46 -0.90 11.26
N TYR A 103 -3.65 -1.95 11.12
CA TYR A 103 -4.00 -3.11 10.31
C TYR A 103 -5.24 -3.85 10.84
N LEU A 104 -5.35 -4.03 12.17
CA LEU A 104 -6.53 -4.63 12.78
C LEU A 104 -7.79 -3.81 12.49
N PHE A 105 -7.67 -2.49 12.53
CA PHE A 105 -8.74 -1.58 12.14
C PHE A 105 -9.11 -1.73 10.66
N LEU A 106 -8.12 -1.76 9.76
CA LEU A 106 -8.32 -1.94 8.32
C LEU A 106 -9.02 -3.27 7.99
N ILE A 107 -8.62 -4.39 8.62
CA ILE A 107 -9.30 -5.67 8.47
C ILE A 107 -10.75 -5.58 8.95
N LYS A 108 -10.98 -4.98 10.12
CA LYS A 108 -12.32 -4.84 10.69
C LYS A 108 -13.23 -4.00 9.80
N ARG A 109 -12.71 -2.95 9.17
CA ARG A 109 -13.42 -2.16 8.15
C ARG A 109 -13.71 -3.01 6.93
N ASN A 110 -12.70 -3.67 6.35
CA ASN A 110 -12.87 -4.47 5.14
C ASN A 110 -13.91 -5.60 5.31
N LYS A 111 -13.95 -6.25 6.47
CA LYS A 111 -14.94 -7.28 6.82
C LYS A 111 -16.36 -6.74 7.00
N ARG A 112 -16.54 -5.46 7.31
CA ARG A 112 -17.87 -4.80 7.35
C ARG A 112 -18.33 -4.33 5.97
N ASN A 113 -17.38 -4.04 5.10
CA ASN A 113 -17.61 -3.54 3.74
C ASN A 113 -17.79 -4.67 2.69
N LYS A 114 -17.78 -5.94 3.12
CA LYS A 114 -17.92 -7.13 2.28
C LYS A 114 -19.08 -7.96 2.79
#